data_AF-A0A0H2XVA5-F1
#
_entry.id   AF-A0A0H2XVA5-F1
#
_cell.length_a   1.000
_cell.length_b   1.000
_cell.length_c   1.000
_cell.angle_alpha   90.00
_cell.angle_beta   90.00
_cell.angle_gamma   90.00
#
_symmetry.space_group_name_H-M   'P 1'
#
loop_
_entity.id
_entity.type
_entity.pdbx_description
1 polymer ?
#
loop_
_entity_poly.entity_id
_entity_poly.type
_entity_poly.pdbx_seq_one_letter_code
_entity_poly.pdbx_strand_id
1 'polypeptide(L)'
;MARLIPDDWKSLAATGAAERERETLAALEHALPDSYTVYHGVHWTRADQAFSVFGEAAFVVVSPAGRVLLIEQKAGFLRETPKGLVKVYLQKERNVPIQLARTQETLHRRLTAALGAGVYGVEALLYCPDYSIRDASIAGVAPDRIVDASRKAQLAQVIQQILPEDDEHFPNAPKLHHFLADELALTPDTSALVGQAGTLVTRLSGGLAAWARQLDFTPFRLRVTGTAGSGKTQLAVQVMRDAVAAGQRVLYVCFNRPLADYIARIAPPGAKIANYHQLCDWVARDGGYTPDFQVPGEFDRLEARFAQAPIPERWRFDVLIVDEGQDFHAPWAAALERLLVPDGAWWWLEDPLQNLYMREPVALPGWVTLKALANYRSPRDLLEFVRDVVGRVEPLAAELRSGSPFDGSDPSVSAYGEEGASGDALAQACIDATKRAITQALSLGFRKQDIAVLSYRGREGSVLAPLDQLGPHRIKRFTGKYDLFGNPEYREGDVLLDSIYRFKGQSAPCVILTEVDFDTLDARAARKLFVGATRATMKLLIVASSRAAAQLADAAG
;
A
#
# COMPACT_ATOMS: atom_id res chain seq x y z
N MET A 1 23.56 -33.37 -1.31
CA MET A 1 22.25 -32.69 -1.26
C MET A 1 22.48 -31.28 -1.75
N ALA A 2 21.70 -30.82 -2.72
CA ALA A 2 21.87 -29.47 -3.27
C ALA A 2 21.78 -28.40 -2.18
N ARG A 3 22.55 -27.32 -2.37
CA ARG A 3 22.54 -26.18 -1.47
C ARG A 3 21.29 -25.35 -1.72
N LEU A 4 20.40 -25.24 -0.74
CA LEU A 4 19.22 -24.36 -0.82
C LEU A 4 19.54 -23.00 -0.20
N ILE A 5 19.14 -21.90 -0.84
CA ILE A 5 19.31 -20.54 -0.33
C ILE A 5 18.00 -19.76 -0.48
N PRO A 6 17.46 -19.15 0.60
CA PRO A 6 17.93 -19.20 2.00
C PRO A 6 17.75 -20.57 2.69
N ASP A 7 18.56 -20.84 3.73
CA ASP A 7 18.62 -22.14 4.42
C ASP A 7 17.48 -22.35 5.45
N ASP A 8 16.64 -21.33 5.72
CA ASP A 8 15.60 -21.30 6.77
C ASP A 8 14.20 -21.78 6.30
N TRP A 9 14.12 -22.38 5.12
CA TRP A 9 12.86 -22.79 4.49
C TRP A 9 12.05 -23.82 5.30
N LYS A 10 12.68 -24.55 6.23
CA LYS A 10 12.06 -25.61 7.07
C LYS A 10 11.20 -25.06 8.21
N SER A 11 11.33 -23.79 8.59
CA SER A 11 10.58 -23.17 9.71
C SER A 11 9.24 -22.52 9.35
N LEU A 12 8.84 -22.54 8.07
CA LEU A 12 7.65 -21.84 7.58
C LEU A 12 6.39 -22.71 7.68
N ALA A 13 5.38 -22.26 8.42
CA ALA A 13 4.03 -22.82 8.37
C ALA A 13 3.37 -22.44 7.04
N ALA A 14 3.03 -23.41 6.19
CA ALA A 14 2.54 -23.18 4.84
C ALA A 14 1.22 -23.91 4.58
N THR A 15 0.31 -23.30 3.80
CA THR A 15 -0.94 -23.92 3.32
C THR A 15 -1.10 -23.69 1.82
N GLY A 16 -1.53 -24.71 1.07
CA GLY A 16 -1.86 -24.56 -0.35
C GLY A 16 -0.62 -24.45 -1.27
N ALA A 17 -0.53 -23.39 -2.08
CA ALA A 17 0.58 -23.24 -3.05
C ALA A 17 1.96 -23.17 -2.38
N ALA A 18 2.05 -22.52 -1.21
CA ALA A 18 3.28 -22.46 -0.42
C ALA A 18 3.70 -23.84 0.13
N GLU A 19 2.75 -24.74 0.39
CA GLU A 19 3.04 -26.11 0.78
C GLU A 19 3.64 -26.91 -0.38
N ARG A 20 3.12 -26.70 -1.61
CA ARG A 20 3.68 -27.30 -2.83
C ARG A 20 5.09 -26.82 -3.16
N GLU A 21 5.39 -25.55 -2.92
CA GLU A 21 6.75 -25.03 -3.04
C GLU A 21 7.69 -25.67 -2.02
N ARG A 22 7.25 -25.84 -0.77
CA ARG A 22 8.00 -26.54 0.27
C ARG A 22 8.27 -28.01 -0.06
N GLU A 23 7.26 -28.73 -0.58
CA GLU A 23 7.43 -30.11 -1.07
C GLU A 23 8.46 -30.19 -2.20
N THR A 24 8.45 -29.21 -3.09
CA THR A 24 9.37 -29.13 -4.22
C THR A 24 10.79 -28.83 -3.74
N LEU A 25 10.98 -27.92 -2.80
CA LEU A 25 12.28 -27.67 -2.16
C LEU A 25 12.84 -28.93 -1.49
N ALA A 26 12.01 -29.67 -0.75
CA ALA A 26 12.41 -30.93 -0.14
C ALA A 26 12.86 -31.96 -1.18
N ALA A 27 12.13 -32.07 -2.29
CA ALA A 27 12.48 -32.96 -3.39
C ALA A 27 13.81 -32.54 -4.08
N LEU A 28 14.00 -31.25 -4.31
CA LEU A 28 15.22 -30.73 -4.94
C LEU A 28 16.46 -30.86 -4.03
N GLU A 29 16.33 -30.59 -2.71
CA GLU A 29 17.42 -30.79 -1.72
C GLU A 29 17.94 -32.23 -1.76
N HIS A 30 17.01 -33.19 -1.84
CA HIS A 30 17.34 -34.61 -1.77
C HIS A 30 17.83 -35.19 -3.11
N ALA A 31 17.22 -34.78 -4.21
CA ALA A 31 17.43 -35.42 -5.52
C ALA A 31 18.55 -34.76 -6.36
N LEU A 32 18.89 -33.49 -6.11
CA LEU A 32 20.00 -32.82 -6.80
C LEU A 32 21.34 -33.02 -6.04
N PRO A 33 22.46 -33.17 -6.78
CA PRO A 33 23.81 -33.21 -6.18
C PRO A 33 24.14 -31.94 -5.39
N ASP A 34 25.08 -32.04 -4.46
CA ASP A 34 25.58 -30.89 -3.66
C ASP A 34 26.34 -29.84 -4.48
N SER A 35 26.70 -30.19 -5.72
CA SER A 35 27.30 -29.32 -6.72
C SER A 35 26.31 -28.25 -7.24
N TYR A 36 25.00 -28.45 -7.09
CA TYR A 36 23.96 -27.50 -7.50
C TYR A 36 23.54 -26.58 -6.35
N THR A 37 23.21 -25.34 -6.70
CA THR A 37 22.60 -24.37 -5.77
C THR A 37 21.18 -24.03 -6.24
N VAL A 38 20.21 -24.11 -5.33
CA VAL A 38 18.82 -23.74 -5.59
C VAL A 38 18.49 -22.50 -4.76
N TYR A 39 18.16 -21.42 -5.45
CA TYR A 39 17.62 -20.21 -4.89
C TYR A 39 16.10 -20.25 -4.92
N HIS A 40 15.46 -19.85 -3.83
CA HIS A 40 13.99 -19.81 -3.72
C HIS A 40 13.52 -18.49 -3.10
N GLY A 41 12.24 -18.16 -3.26
CA GLY A 41 11.73 -16.84 -2.87
C GLY A 41 12.44 -15.72 -3.63
N VAL A 42 12.71 -15.96 -4.92
CA VAL A 42 13.56 -15.09 -5.72
C VAL A 42 12.75 -13.89 -6.20
N HIS A 43 13.01 -12.73 -5.60
CA HIS A 43 12.45 -11.46 -6.00
C HIS A 43 13.54 -10.51 -6.49
N TRP A 44 13.25 -9.77 -7.56
CA TRP A 44 14.11 -8.67 -7.97
C TRP A 44 13.36 -7.37 -8.14
N THR A 45 14.03 -6.32 -7.69
CA THR A 45 13.75 -4.94 -8.03
C THR A 45 14.72 -4.46 -9.09
N ARG A 46 14.20 -3.85 -10.17
CA ARG A 46 15.03 -3.02 -11.06
C ARG A 46 15.76 -1.96 -10.20
N ALA A 47 17.07 -1.86 -10.31
CA ALA A 47 17.85 -0.79 -9.72
C ALA A 47 18.58 -0.10 -10.86
N ASP A 48 17.81 0.56 -11.73
CA ASP A 48 18.37 1.55 -12.64
C ASP A 48 17.59 2.84 -12.44
N GLN A 49 18.32 3.95 -12.54
CA GLN A 49 18.02 5.25 -11.96
C GLN A 49 16.50 5.55 -11.82
N ALA A 50 16.08 5.68 -10.55
CA ALA A 50 14.77 6.13 -10.06
C ALA A 50 13.61 5.10 -9.91
N PHE A 51 13.72 3.82 -10.33
CA PHE A 51 12.56 2.90 -10.29
C PHE A 51 12.88 1.44 -9.98
N SER A 52 12.08 0.81 -9.10
CA SER A 52 12.07 -0.65 -8.90
C SER A 52 10.85 -1.32 -9.54
N VAL A 53 11.09 -2.19 -10.51
CA VAL A 53 10.08 -3.12 -11.08
C VAL A 53 10.30 -4.47 -10.41
N PHE A 54 9.23 -5.06 -9.85
CA PHE A 54 9.30 -6.38 -9.19
C PHE A 54 9.06 -7.51 -10.19
N GLY A 55 10.04 -8.41 -10.33
CA GLY A 55 9.85 -9.73 -10.92
C GLY A 55 9.99 -10.82 -9.85
N GLU A 56 9.22 -11.90 -9.99
CA GLU A 56 9.20 -13.05 -9.08
C GLU A 56 9.43 -14.33 -9.88
N ALA A 57 10.27 -15.22 -9.34
CA ALA A 57 10.46 -16.57 -9.83
C ALA A 57 10.38 -17.55 -8.65
N ALA A 58 9.73 -18.70 -8.87
CA ALA A 58 9.57 -19.69 -7.80
C ALA A 58 10.93 -20.26 -7.37
N PHE A 59 11.74 -20.70 -8.35
CA PHE A 59 13.11 -21.16 -8.09
C PHE A 59 14.09 -20.70 -9.17
N VAL A 60 15.34 -20.52 -8.78
CA VAL A 60 16.48 -20.36 -9.69
C VAL A 60 17.52 -21.40 -9.33
N VAL A 61 17.83 -22.30 -10.26
CA VAL A 61 18.86 -23.33 -10.08
C VAL A 61 20.14 -22.90 -10.79
N VAL A 62 21.26 -23.01 -10.10
CA VAL A 62 22.60 -22.76 -10.65
C VAL A 62 23.39 -24.06 -10.67
N SER A 63 23.92 -24.40 -11.83
CA SER A 63 24.78 -25.58 -12.02
C SER A 63 26.23 -25.30 -11.62
N PRO A 64 27.06 -26.34 -11.47
CA PRO A 64 28.50 -26.19 -11.23
C PRO A 64 29.18 -25.38 -12.33
N ALA A 65 28.72 -25.53 -13.58
CA ALA A 65 29.20 -24.78 -14.73
C ALA A 65 28.73 -23.31 -14.76
N GLY A 66 27.97 -22.84 -13.77
CA GLY A 66 27.47 -21.46 -13.68
C GLY A 66 26.37 -21.10 -14.68
N ARG A 67 25.63 -22.11 -15.16
CA ARG A 67 24.43 -21.93 -15.96
C ARG A 67 23.21 -21.79 -15.06
N VAL A 68 22.24 -20.97 -15.48
CA VAL A 68 21.08 -20.58 -14.68
C VAL A 68 19.80 -21.14 -15.30
N LEU A 69 19.01 -21.85 -14.49
CA LEU A 69 17.68 -22.32 -14.86
C LEU A 69 16.63 -21.66 -13.97
N LEU A 70 15.76 -20.88 -14.60
CA LEU A 70 14.56 -20.31 -14.00
C LEU A 70 13.45 -21.37 -13.98
N ILE A 71 12.89 -21.66 -12.82
CA ILE A 71 11.75 -22.58 -12.70
C ILE A 71 10.53 -21.79 -12.25
N GLU A 72 9.50 -21.79 -13.10
CA GLU A 72 8.19 -21.21 -12.79
C GLU A 72 7.25 -22.32 -12.34
N GLN A 73 6.97 -22.37 -11.03
CA GLN A 73 6.04 -23.34 -10.47
C GLN A 73 4.60 -22.81 -10.50
N LYS A 74 3.68 -23.55 -11.11
CA LYS A 74 2.24 -23.28 -11.05
C LYS A 74 1.50 -24.46 -10.41
N ALA A 75 1.21 -24.31 -9.12
CA ALA A 75 0.37 -25.23 -8.36
C ALA A 75 -1.13 -24.93 -8.52
N GLY A 76 -1.97 -25.95 -8.30
CA GLY A 76 -3.42 -25.88 -8.38
C GLY A 76 -4.02 -25.97 -9.80
N PHE A 77 -5.25 -25.48 -9.95
CA PHE A 77 -6.01 -25.60 -11.20
C PHE A 77 -5.51 -24.63 -12.28
N LEU A 78 -5.22 -25.17 -13.47
CA LEU A 78 -4.87 -24.42 -14.67
C LEU A 78 -5.94 -24.66 -15.75
N ARG A 79 -6.02 -23.74 -16.71
CA ARG A 79 -6.92 -23.87 -17.84
C ARG A 79 -6.17 -23.68 -19.15
N GLU A 80 -6.42 -24.57 -20.08
CA GLU A 80 -5.87 -24.48 -21.44
C GLU A 80 -6.85 -23.67 -22.31
N THR A 81 -6.36 -22.62 -22.97
CA THR A 81 -7.16 -21.75 -23.85
C THR A 81 -6.47 -21.61 -25.21
N PRO A 82 -7.19 -21.20 -26.27
CA PRO A 82 -6.57 -20.91 -27.57
C PRO A 82 -5.47 -19.84 -27.52
N LYS A 83 -5.44 -19.02 -26.46
CA LYS A 83 -4.44 -17.96 -26.25
C LYS A 83 -3.23 -18.42 -25.42
N GLY A 84 -3.24 -19.63 -24.88
CA GLY A 84 -2.17 -20.15 -24.02
C GLY A 84 -2.69 -20.85 -22.76
N LEU A 85 -1.75 -21.42 -22.01
CA LEU A 85 -1.99 -21.93 -20.66
C LEU A 85 -2.25 -20.75 -19.71
N VAL A 86 -3.41 -20.74 -19.05
CA VAL A 86 -3.78 -19.68 -18.11
C VAL A 86 -3.98 -20.21 -16.70
N LYS A 87 -3.54 -19.42 -15.73
CA LYS A 87 -3.94 -19.59 -14.33
C LYS A 87 -5.13 -18.67 -14.05
N VAL A 88 -6.25 -19.26 -13.65
CA VAL A 88 -7.48 -18.53 -13.36
C VAL A 88 -7.42 -18.03 -11.93
N TYR A 89 -7.49 -16.71 -11.76
CA TYR A 89 -7.62 -16.05 -10.47
C TYR A 89 -8.99 -15.37 -10.42
N LEU A 90 -9.95 -15.98 -9.72
CA LEU A 90 -11.32 -15.46 -9.57
C LEU A 90 -12.00 -15.11 -10.92
N GLN A 91 -11.80 -13.89 -11.44
CA GLN A 91 -12.35 -13.37 -12.70
C GLN A 91 -11.28 -12.90 -13.72
N LYS A 92 -9.98 -13.04 -13.43
CA LYS A 92 -8.88 -12.72 -14.36
C LYS A 92 -8.10 -13.97 -14.73
N GLU A 93 -7.73 -14.06 -16.00
CA GLU A 93 -6.85 -15.10 -16.52
C GLU A 93 -5.45 -14.54 -16.69
N ARG A 94 -4.45 -15.18 -16.09
CA ARG A 94 -3.04 -14.85 -16.34
C ARG A 94 -2.44 -15.88 -17.27
N ASN A 95 -1.92 -15.41 -18.39
CA ASN A 95 -1.19 -16.22 -19.35
C ASN A 95 0.20 -16.59 -18.78
N VAL A 96 0.38 -17.86 -18.46
CA VAL A 96 1.60 -18.41 -17.86
C VAL A 96 2.81 -18.24 -18.79
N PRO A 97 2.74 -18.59 -20.09
CA PRO A 97 3.80 -18.32 -21.08
C PRO A 97 4.32 -16.89 -21.08
N ILE A 98 3.41 -15.91 -21.15
CA ILE A 98 3.77 -14.49 -21.25
C ILE A 98 4.46 -14.04 -19.96
N GLN A 99 4.00 -14.52 -18.80
CA GLN A 99 4.65 -14.24 -17.52
C GLN A 99 6.08 -14.80 -17.52
N LEU A 100 6.25 -16.07 -17.89
CA LEU A 100 7.54 -16.75 -17.90
C LEU A 100 8.56 -16.06 -18.82
N ALA A 101 8.15 -15.69 -20.04
CA ALA A 101 9.00 -14.97 -20.99
C ALA A 101 9.48 -13.61 -20.44
N ARG A 102 8.59 -12.84 -19.81
CA ARG A 102 8.93 -11.55 -19.18
C ARG A 102 9.90 -11.72 -18.01
N THR A 103 9.69 -12.74 -17.19
CA THR A 103 10.56 -13.08 -16.07
C THR A 103 11.96 -13.44 -16.58
N GLN A 104 12.06 -14.32 -17.58
CA GLN A 104 13.32 -14.73 -18.20
C GLN A 104 14.07 -13.55 -18.84
N GLU A 105 13.40 -12.72 -19.64
CA GLU A 105 14.00 -11.53 -20.27
C GLU A 105 14.55 -10.54 -19.22
N THR A 106 13.84 -10.38 -18.11
CA THR A 106 14.27 -9.47 -17.04
C THR A 106 15.50 -9.98 -16.31
N LEU A 107 15.53 -11.27 -15.96
CA LEU A 107 16.71 -11.89 -15.36
C LEU A 107 17.91 -11.83 -16.31
N HIS A 108 17.69 -12.12 -17.59
CA HIS A 108 18.73 -12.02 -18.61
C HIS A 108 19.35 -10.62 -18.65
N ARG A 109 18.53 -9.56 -18.72
CA ARG A 109 19.04 -8.18 -18.72
C ARG A 109 19.86 -7.83 -17.48
N ARG A 110 19.47 -8.29 -16.29
CA ARG A 110 20.23 -8.01 -15.06
C ARG A 110 21.56 -8.75 -15.03
N LEU A 111 21.57 -10.02 -15.45
CA LEU A 111 22.80 -10.78 -15.57
C LEU A 111 23.73 -10.15 -16.63
N THR A 112 23.21 -9.61 -17.73
CA THR A 112 24.00 -8.82 -18.70
C THR A 112 24.66 -7.63 -18.02
N ALA A 113 23.89 -6.86 -17.24
CA ALA A 113 24.40 -5.67 -16.57
C ALA A 113 25.47 -6.00 -15.51
N ALA A 114 25.31 -7.10 -14.78
CA ALA A 114 26.22 -7.49 -13.71
C ALA A 114 27.48 -8.24 -14.20
N LEU A 115 27.33 -9.11 -15.21
CA LEU A 115 28.35 -10.06 -15.64
C LEU A 115 28.94 -9.76 -17.03
N GLY A 116 28.29 -8.91 -17.83
CA GLY A 116 28.63 -8.65 -19.23
C GLY A 116 27.83 -9.53 -20.19
N ALA A 117 27.65 -9.07 -21.44
CA ALA A 117 26.88 -9.80 -22.46
C ALA A 117 27.61 -11.07 -22.94
N GLY A 118 26.86 -12.15 -23.16
CA GLY A 118 27.35 -13.38 -23.79
C GLY A 118 28.18 -14.30 -22.90
N VAL A 119 28.28 -14.02 -21.60
CA VAL A 119 29.12 -14.80 -20.68
C VAL A 119 28.33 -15.82 -19.86
N TYR A 120 26.99 -15.82 -19.92
CA TYR A 120 26.12 -16.68 -19.10
C TYR A 120 24.93 -17.21 -19.91
N GLY A 121 24.37 -18.35 -19.49
CA GLY A 121 23.15 -18.94 -20.08
C GLY A 121 21.98 -18.90 -19.10
N VAL A 122 20.82 -18.40 -19.56
CA VAL A 122 19.55 -18.42 -18.80
C VAL A 122 18.53 -19.25 -19.55
N GLU A 123 18.12 -20.35 -18.94
CA GLU A 123 17.06 -21.21 -19.45
C GLU A 123 15.83 -21.15 -18.54
N ALA A 124 14.68 -21.61 -19.05
CA ALA A 124 13.42 -21.58 -18.33
C ALA A 124 12.75 -22.97 -18.34
N LEU A 125 12.15 -23.34 -17.22
CA LEU A 125 11.37 -24.56 -17.01
C LEU A 125 10.00 -24.20 -16.46
N LEU A 126 8.95 -24.78 -17.04
CA LEU A 126 7.61 -24.72 -16.46
C LEU A 126 7.36 -25.97 -15.61
N TYR A 127 7.02 -25.79 -14.33
CA TYR A 127 6.71 -26.89 -13.42
C TYR A 127 5.26 -26.80 -12.90
N CYS A 128 4.47 -27.83 -13.18
CA CYS A 128 3.04 -27.89 -12.81
C CYS A 128 2.77 -29.15 -11.97
N PRO A 129 3.00 -29.14 -10.64
CA PRO A 129 2.92 -30.34 -9.81
C PRO A 129 1.51 -30.97 -9.70
N ASP A 130 0.47 -30.16 -9.90
CA ASP A 130 -0.95 -30.54 -9.71
C ASP A 130 -1.74 -30.60 -11.03
N TYR A 131 -1.10 -30.35 -12.18
CA TYR A 131 -1.77 -30.26 -13.47
C TYR A 131 -1.01 -31.02 -14.55
N SER A 132 -1.71 -31.81 -15.37
CA SER A 132 -1.13 -32.45 -16.56
C SER A 132 -1.48 -31.64 -17.80
N ILE A 133 -0.46 -31.21 -18.55
CA ILE A 133 -0.62 -30.38 -19.74
C ILE A 133 -0.97 -31.29 -20.93
N ARG A 134 -2.07 -31.00 -21.63
CA ARG A 134 -2.54 -31.80 -22.77
C ARG A 134 -1.92 -31.34 -24.08
N ASP A 135 -1.80 -30.02 -24.25
CA ASP A 135 -1.14 -29.40 -25.39
C ASP A 135 0.12 -28.67 -24.92
N ALA A 136 1.29 -29.19 -25.28
CA ALA A 136 2.56 -28.56 -24.91
C ALA A 136 2.80 -27.23 -25.66
N SER A 137 2.18 -27.02 -26.82
CA SER A 137 2.41 -25.83 -27.66
C SER A 137 1.93 -24.53 -27.00
N ILE A 138 0.96 -24.62 -26.09
CA ILE A 138 0.37 -23.49 -25.38
C ILE A 138 1.11 -23.10 -24.09
N ALA A 139 2.15 -23.84 -23.70
CA ALA A 139 2.94 -23.58 -22.49
C ALA A 139 4.07 -22.56 -22.71
N GLY A 140 4.38 -22.22 -23.97
CA GLY A 140 5.36 -21.17 -24.33
C GLY A 140 6.82 -21.51 -24.04
N VAL A 141 7.10 -22.77 -23.72
CA VAL A 141 8.43 -23.35 -23.61
C VAL A 141 8.47 -24.64 -24.43
N ALA A 142 9.66 -25.12 -24.79
CA ALA A 142 9.78 -26.37 -25.53
C ALA A 142 9.28 -27.57 -24.69
N PRO A 143 8.74 -28.64 -25.29
CA PRO A 143 8.11 -29.75 -24.55
C PRO A 143 9.05 -30.46 -23.55
N ASP A 144 10.34 -30.51 -23.85
CA ASP A 144 11.39 -31.01 -22.96
C ASP A 144 11.59 -30.13 -21.71
N ARG A 145 11.06 -28.89 -21.72
CA ARG A 145 11.12 -27.89 -20.64
C ARG A 145 9.86 -27.80 -19.81
N ILE A 146 8.98 -28.79 -19.96
CA ILE A 146 7.74 -28.93 -19.21
C ILE A 146 7.85 -30.14 -18.29
N VAL A 147 7.67 -29.90 -17.00
CA VAL A 147 7.48 -30.95 -16.00
C VAL A 147 6.10 -30.76 -15.39
N ASP A 148 5.18 -31.65 -15.71
CA ASP A 148 3.80 -31.58 -15.25
C ASP A 148 3.50 -32.69 -14.23
N ALA A 149 2.25 -32.81 -13.77
CA ALA A 149 1.87 -33.79 -12.76
C ALA A 149 2.16 -35.24 -13.17
N SER A 150 2.19 -35.55 -14.47
CA SER A 150 2.45 -36.91 -14.97
C SER A 150 3.91 -37.34 -14.82
N ARG A 151 4.83 -36.37 -14.83
CA ARG A 151 6.28 -36.61 -14.76
C ARG A 151 6.98 -35.84 -13.64
N LYS A 152 6.25 -35.36 -12.63
CA LYS A 152 6.78 -34.57 -11.50
C LYS A 152 7.96 -35.23 -10.78
N ALA A 153 7.98 -36.57 -10.70
CA ALA A 153 9.08 -37.31 -10.08
C ALA A 153 10.42 -37.18 -10.84
N GLN A 154 10.38 -36.75 -12.10
CA GLN A 154 11.55 -36.56 -12.96
C GLN A 154 12.12 -35.13 -12.88
N LEU A 155 11.57 -34.24 -12.03
CA LEU A 155 11.97 -32.83 -12.00
C LEU A 155 13.50 -32.65 -11.89
N ALA A 156 14.15 -33.36 -10.95
CA ALA A 156 15.59 -33.30 -10.77
C ALA A 156 16.36 -33.83 -12.00
N GLN A 157 15.91 -34.93 -12.59
CA GLN A 157 16.51 -35.49 -13.80
C GLN A 157 16.43 -34.51 -14.97
N VAL A 158 15.30 -33.84 -15.14
CA VAL A 158 15.13 -32.82 -16.18
C VAL A 158 16.05 -31.64 -15.92
N ILE A 159 16.16 -31.16 -14.68
CA ILE A 159 17.10 -30.07 -14.31
C ILE A 159 18.54 -30.45 -14.71
N GLN A 160 18.98 -31.68 -14.45
CA GLN A 160 20.32 -32.15 -14.79
C GLN A 160 20.54 -32.32 -16.30
N GLN A 161 19.49 -32.67 -17.07
CA GLN A 161 19.57 -32.72 -18.53
C GLN A 161 19.69 -31.33 -19.15
N ILE A 162 19.03 -30.35 -18.54
CA ILE A 162 19.06 -28.95 -18.95
C ILE A 162 20.39 -28.30 -18.57
N LEU A 163 20.88 -28.63 -17.38
CA LEU A 163 22.11 -28.11 -16.79
C LEU A 163 23.10 -29.26 -16.49
N PRO A 164 23.78 -29.84 -17.49
CA PRO A 164 24.78 -30.88 -17.27
C PRO A 164 25.91 -30.42 -16.34
N GLU A 165 26.50 -31.34 -15.59
CA GLU A 165 27.64 -31.04 -14.71
C GLU A 165 28.95 -30.84 -15.49
N ASP A 166 29.07 -31.48 -16.66
CA ASP A 166 30.23 -31.51 -17.53
C ASP A 166 30.27 -30.34 -18.55
N ASP A 167 29.32 -29.40 -18.44
CA ASP A 167 29.32 -28.16 -19.22
C ASP A 167 30.57 -27.30 -18.94
N GLU A 168 30.96 -26.49 -19.93
CA GLU A 168 32.12 -25.60 -19.81
C GLU A 168 31.98 -24.63 -18.63
N HIS A 169 33.01 -24.59 -17.79
CA HIS A 169 32.93 -23.91 -16.49
C HIS A 169 32.88 -22.38 -16.65
N PHE A 170 31.86 -21.74 -16.11
CA PHE A 170 31.77 -20.28 -16.07
C PHE A 170 32.85 -19.67 -15.16
N PRO A 171 33.78 -18.85 -15.69
CA PRO A 171 34.95 -18.37 -14.92
C PRO A 171 34.59 -17.48 -13.71
N ASN A 172 33.41 -16.88 -13.71
CA ASN A 172 32.96 -15.91 -12.70
C ASN A 172 31.78 -16.43 -11.85
N ALA A 173 31.69 -17.75 -11.61
CA ALA A 173 30.64 -18.35 -10.78
C ALA A 173 30.45 -17.66 -9.40
N PRO A 174 31.51 -17.23 -8.66
CA PRO A 174 31.34 -16.49 -7.41
C PRO A 174 30.57 -15.18 -7.57
N LYS A 175 30.76 -14.46 -8.69
CA LYS A 175 30.08 -13.19 -8.98
C LYS A 175 28.60 -13.42 -9.32
N LEU A 176 28.29 -14.53 -10.00
CA LEU A 176 26.92 -14.97 -10.24
C LEU A 176 26.22 -15.29 -8.91
N HIS A 177 26.83 -16.11 -8.05
CA HIS A 177 26.26 -16.43 -6.74
C HIS A 177 26.08 -15.20 -5.85
N HIS A 178 27.03 -14.27 -5.87
CA HIS A 178 26.92 -12.98 -5.18
C HIS A 178 25.77 -12.13 -5.74
N PHE A 179 25.62 -12.02 -7.06
CA PHE A 179 24.49 -11.34 -7.67
C PHE A 179 23.14 -11.97 -7.25
N LEU A 180 23.04 -13.30 -7.29
CA LEU A 180 21.82 -14.00 -6.91
C LEU A 180 21.52 -13.92 -5.41
N ALA A 181 22.54 -13.74 -4.56
CA ALA A 181 22.38 -13.63 -3.10
C ALA A 181 22.13 -12.18 -2.61
N ASP A 182 22.77 -11.18 -3.21
CA ASP A 182 22.77 -9.79 -2.74
C ASP A 182 21.91 -8.82 -3.59
N GLU A 183 21.77 -9.05 -4.91
CA GLU A 183 20.99 -8.17 -5.83
C GLU A 183 19.56 -8.69 -6.10
N LEU A 184 19.34 -9.98 -5.93
CA LEU A 184 18.02 -10.57 -5.74
C LEU A 184 17.84 -10.62 -4.23
N ALA A 185 17.04 -9.72 -3.66
CA ALA A 185 16.75 -9.76 -2.25
C ALA A 185 16.02 -11.08 -1.96
N LEU A 186 16.79 -12.12 -1.58
CA LEU A 186 16.28 -13.37 -1.04
C LEU A 186 15.80 -13.07 0.38
N THR A 187 14.75 -12.25 0.48
CA THR A 187 14.10 -11.97 1.75
C THR A 187 13.06 -13.04 1.99
N PRO A 188 13.14 -13.74 3.14
CA PRO A 188 11.98 -14.42 3.68
C PRO A 188 10.92 -13.37 4.04
N ASP A 189 9.64 -13.71 3.81
CA ASP A 189 8.46 -13.09 4.42
C ASP A 189 8.09 -11.69 3.91
N THR A 190 6.87 -11.56 3.38
CA THR A 190 6.16 -10.31 3.04
C THR A 190 6.30 -9.24 4.15
N SER A 191 6.48 -9.66 5.39
CA SER A 191 6.68 -8.80 6.56
C SER A 191 8.00 -8.02 6.56
N ALA A 192 9.08 -8.61 6.04
CA ALA A 192 10.35 -7.91 5.86
C ALA A 192 10.20 -6.83 4.77
N LEU A 193 9.48 -7.15 3.69
CA LEU A 193 9.15 -6.19 2.62
C LEU A 193 8.29 -5.04 3.14
N VAL A 194 7.30 -5.30 4.00
CA VAL A 194 6.50 -4.26 4.67
C VAL A 194 7.40 -3.29 5.45
N GLY A 195 8.35 -3.80 6.24
CA GLY A 195 9.28 -2.98 7.01
C GLY A 195 10.23 -2.15 6.15
N GLN A 196 10.80 -2.76 5.10
CA GLN A 196 11.67 -2.07 4.14
C GLN A 196 10.91 -1.00 3.36
N ALA A 197 9.67 -1.30 2.94
CA ALA A 197 8.81 -0.35 2.24
C ALA A 197 8.53 0.89 3.10
N GLY A 198 8.16 0.71 4.36
CA GLY A 198 7.96 1.83 5.29
C GLY A 198 9.20 2.73 5.43
N THR A 199 10.38 2.12 5.52
CA THR A 199 11.66 2.86 5.65
C THR A 199 12.00 3.63 4.37
N LEU A 200 11.85 3.00 3.20
CA LEU A 200 12.12 3.63 1.90
C LEU A 200 11.16 4.78 1.60
N VAL A 201 9.86 4.61 1.83
CA VAL A 201 8.86 5.68 1.66
C VAL A 201 9.18 6.86 2.56
N THR A 202 9.54 6.61 3.83
CA THR A 202 9.90 7.66 4.79
C THR A 202 11.12 8.46 4.32
N ARG A 203 12.15 7.77 3.80
CA ARG A 203 13.35 8.42 3.26
C ARG A 203 13.05 9.25 2.01
N LEU A 204 12.31 8.68 1.05
CA LEU A 204 12.03 9.34 -0.24
C LEU A 204 11.06 10.52 -0.11
N SER A 205 10.06 10.42 0.76
CA SER A 205 9.12 11.51 1.07
C SER A 205 9.75 12.65 1.90
N GLY A 206 10.97 12.47 2.41
CA GLY A 206 11.69 13.49 3.17
C GLY A 206 12.09 14.73 2.36
N GLY A 207 12.10 14.66 1.01
CA GLY A 207 12.46 15.78 0.14
C GLY A 207 11.59 17.03 0.37
N LEU A 208 10.28 16.85 0.57
CA LEU A 208 9.38 17.97 0.87
C LEU A 208 9.77 18.69 2.17
N ALA A 209 10.09 17.92 3.23
CA ALA A 209 10.55 18.47 4.49
C ALA A 209 11.93 19.16 4.38
N ALA A 210 12.79 18.69 3.48
CA ALA A 210 14.10 19.27 3.25
C ALA A 210 14.00 20.65 2.59
N TRP A 211 13.22 20.79 1.51
CA TRP A 211 13.16 22.04 0.75
C TRP A 211 12.20 23.08 1.34
N ALA A 212 11.02 22.67 1.84
CA ALA A 212 10.03 23.63 2.34
C ALA A 212 10.55 24.43 3.55
N ARG A 213 11.39 23.80 4.38
CA ARG A 213 12.05 24.45 5.54
C ARG A 213 13.20 25.39 5.17
N GLN A 214 13.67 25.36 3.92
CA GLN A 214 14.70 26.27 3.42
C GLN A 214 14.10 27.55 2.82
N LEU A 215 12.78 27.64 2.71
CA LEU A 215 12.13 28.86 2.26
C LEU A 215 12.22 29.92 3.36
N ASP A 216 12.56 31.14 2.97
CA ASP A 216 12.63 32.29 3.88
C ASP A 216 11.89 33.47 3.24
N PHE A 217 10.88 33.99 3.93
CA PHE A 217 10.04 35.11 3.50
C PHE A 217 9.22 35.65 4.68
N THR A 218 8.83 36.93 4.61
CA THR A 218 8.11 37.63 5.69
C THR A 218 6.85 38.32 5.15
N PRO A 219 5.67 38.15 5.80
CA PRO A 219 5.42 37.23 6.91
C PRO A 219 5.49 35.76 6.45
N PHE A 220 5.88 34.85 7.36
CA PHE A 220 5.96 33.43 7.01
C PHE A 220 4.55 32.81 6.99
N ARG A 221 4.00 32.69 5.79
CA ARG A 221 2.68 32.14 5.47
C ARG A 221 2.81 31.16 4.29
N LEU A 222 2.97 29.87 4.58
CA LEU A 222 3.19 28.83 3.58
C LEU A 222 1.98 27.91 3.44
N ARG A 223 1.41 27.84 2.24
CA ARG A 223 0.45 26.81 1.83
C ARG A 223 1.18 25.70 1.09
N VAL A 224 1.09 24.48 1.59
CA VAL A 224 1.62 23.28 0.93
C VAL A 224 0.46 22.43 0.43
N THR A 225 0.21 22.48 -0.87
CA THR A 225 -0.75 21.61 -1.55
C THR A 225 -0.01 20.34 -1.98
N GLY A 226 -0.07 19.31 -1.16
CA GLY A 226 0.64 18.05 -1.37
C GLY A 226 -0.31 16.87 -1.50
N THR A 227 -0.11 15.98 -2.47
CA THR A 227 -0.93 14.77 -2.63
C THR A 227 -0.72 13.75 -1.50
N ALA A 228 -1.52 12.69 -1.44
CA ALA A 228 -1.32 11.58 -0.51
C ALA A 228 0.08 10.99 -0.69
N GLY A 229 0.80 10.74 0.42
CA GLY A 229 2.15 10.18 0.35
C GLY A 229 3.26 11.13 -0.12
N SER A 230 3.00 12.45 -0.21
CA SER A 230 4.01 13.46 -0.59
C SER A 230 4.99 13.88 0.52
N GLY A 231 4.75 13.48 1.77
CA GLY A 231 5.61 13.82 2.91
C GLY A 231 5.09 14.93 3.83
N LYS A 232 3.82 15.40 3.67
CA LYS A 232 3.24 16.48 4.49
C LYS A 232 3.36 16.24 6.00
N THR A 233 3.04 15.04 6.45
CA THR A 233 3.11 14.67 7.87
C THR A 233 4.56 14.68 8.39
N GLN A 234 5.52 14.23 7.58
CA GLN A 234 6.96 14.32 7.91
C GLN A 234 7.42 15.78 7.97
N LEU A 235 6.97 16.62 7.03
CA LEU A 235 7.21 18.06 7.07
C LEU A 235 6.69 18.67 8.37
N ALA A 236 5.44 18.39 8.75
CA ALA A 236 4.86 18.90 10.00
C ALA A 236 5.72 18.52 11.21
N VAL A 237 6.08 17.24 11.35
CA VAL A 237 6.92 16.76 12.46
C VAL A 237 8.27 17.46 12.50
N GLN A 238 8.91 17.67 11.35
CA GLN A 238 10.21 18.32 11.30
C GLN A 238 10.13 19.81 11.62
N VAL A 239 9.11 20.52 11.12
CA VAL A 239 8.84 21.92 11.48
C VAL A 239 8.63 22.06 12.99
N MET A 240 7.85 21.16 13.60
CA MET A 240 7.68 21.17 15.06
C MET A 240 8.99 20.95 15.81
N ARG A 241 9.85 20.03 15.33
CA ARG A 241 11.15 19.74 15.97
C ARG A 241 12.07 20.95 15.92
N ASP A 242 12.17 21.61 14.78
CA ASP A 242 13.05 22.78 14.62
C ASP A 242 12.56 23.94 15.49
N ALA A 243 11.25 24.19 15.51
CA ALA A 243 10.66 25.25 16.32
C ALA A 243 10.83 24.99 17.83
N VAL A 244 10.59 23.76 18.31
CA VAL A 244 10.86 23.38 19.70
C VAL A 244 12.34 23.54 20.04
N ALA A 245 13.25 23.13 19.14
CA ALA A 245 14.69 23.30 19.34
C ALA A 245 15.11 24.77 19.40
N ALA A 246 14.38 25.66 18.71
CA ALA A 246 14.54 27.11 18.78
C ALA A 246 13.86 27.76 20.01
N GLY A 247 13.27 26.97 20.91
CA GLY A 247 12.54 27.48 22.08
C GLY A 247 11.18 28.10 21.76
N GLN A 248 10.65 27.88 20.56
CA GLN A 248 9.38 28.45 20.10
C GLN A 248 8.19 27.61 20.57
N ARG A 249 7.06 28.29 20.83
CA ARG A 249 5.79 27.64 21.13
C ARG A 249 5.11 27.20 19.86
N VAL A 250 4.84 25.90 19.76
CA VAL A 250 4.30 25.25 18.57
C VAL A 250 2.89 24.73 18.84
N LEU A 251 1.97 25.01 17.91
CA LEU A 251 0.66 24.39 17.84
C LEU A 251 0.50 23.65 16.51
N TYR A 252 0.16 22.36 16.59
CA TYR A 252 -0.30 21.56 15.47
C TYR A 252 -1.79 21.29 15.61
N VAL A 253 -2.54 21.55 14.55
CA VAL A 253 -3.98 21.31 14.47
C VAL A 253 -4.30 20.51 13.20
N CYS A 254 -5.10 19.46 13.32
CA CYS A 254 -5.69 18.79 12.17
C CYS A 254 -7.20 18.59 12.36
N PHE A 255 -7.87 18.04 11.35
CA PHE A 255 -9.30 17.76 11.47
C PHE A 255 -9.54 16.38 12.12
N ASN A 256 -8.87 15.34 11.63
CA ASN A 256 -9.15 13.97 12.04
C ASN A 256 -8.51 13.60 13.40
N ARG A 257 -9.31 13.09 14.35
CA ARG A 257 -8.86 12.70 15.70
C ARG A 257 -7.78 11.61 15.67
N PRO A 258 -7.96 10.47 14.96
CA PRO A 258 -6.91 9.48 14.73
C PRO A 258 -5.56 10.05 14.26
N LEU A 259 -5.57 11.07 13.39
CA LEU A 259 -4.34 11.71 12.94
C LEU A 259 -3.68 12.50 14.08
N ALA A 260 -4.45 13.29 14.83
CA ALA A 260 -3.93 14.01 16.00
C ALA A 260 -3.32 13.04 17.02
N ASP A 261 -3.98 11.91 17.30
CA ASP A 261 -3.51 10.89 18.23
C ASP A 261 -2.21 10.23 17.75
N TYR A 262 -2.08 10.00 16.44
CA TYR A 262 -0.84 9.51 15.85
C TYR A 262 0.29 10.55 15.97
N ILE A 263 0.02 11.81 15.64
CA ILE A 263 1.01 12.89 15.71
C ILE A 263 1.48 13.13 17.13
N ALA A 264 0.58 13.09 18.12
CA ALA A 264 0.91 13.24 19.53
C ALA A 264 1.95 12.21 20.02
N ARG A 265 2.00 11.01 19.43
CA ARG A 265 3.00 9.98 19.77
C ARG A 265 4.40 10.24 19.19
N ILE A 266 4.50 10.97 18.09
CA ILE A 266 5.76 11.18 17.36
C ILE A 266 6.27 12.63 17.40
N ALA A 267 5.45 13.55 17.92
CA ALA A 267 5.78 14.96 18.09
C ALA A 267 6.89 15.15 19.13
N PRO A 268 7.72 16.20 18.99
CA PRO A 268 8.71 16.55 20.01
C PRO A 268 8.02 16.96 21.33
N PRO A 269 8.62 16.66 22.50
CA PRO A 269 8.13 17.17 23.77
C PRO A 269 8.02 18.71 23.74
N GLY A 270 6.90 19.24 24.23
CA GLY A 270 6.64 20.69 24.27
C GLY A 270 5.80 21.22 23.09
N ALA A 271 5.64 20.48 22.00
CA ALA A 271 4.67 20.83 20.96
C ALA A 271 3.24 20.51 21.41
N LYS A 272 2.29 21.43 21.17
CA LYS A 272 0.87 21.21 21.47
C LYS A 272 0.16 20.63 20.26
N ILE A 273 -0.46 19.46 20.40
CA ILE A 273 -1.10 18.72 19.30
C ILE A 273 -2.58 18.56 19.61
N ALA A 274 -3.45 18.92 18.68
CA ALA A 274 -4.90 18.70 18.83
C ALA A 274 -5.57 18.46 17.48
N ASN A 275 -6.75 17.85 17.49
CA ASN A 275 -7.69 18.16 16.42
C ASN A 275 -8.41 19.49 16.72
N TYR A 276 -9.08 20.07 15.73
CA TYR A 276 -9.74 21.37 15.88
C TYR A 276 -10.75 21.42 17.04
N HIS A 277 -11.65 20.45 17.15
CA HIS A 277 -12.68 20.45 18.21
C HIS A 277 -12.10 20.28 19.62
N GLN A 278 -11.02 19.53 19.76
CA GLN A 278 -10.31 19.40 21.04
C GLN A 278 -9.62 20.70 21.43
N LEU A 279 -9.04 21.41 20.47
CA LEU A 279 -8.50 22.74 20.71
C LEU A 279 -9.60 23.68 21.21
N CYS A 280 -10.78 23.67 20.56
CA CYS A 280 -11.93 24.46 21.01
C CYS A 280 -12.36 24.07 22.44
N ASP A 281 -12.43 22.77 22.77
CA ASP A 281 -12.74 22.28 24.12
C ASP A 281 -11.74 22.79 25.16
N TRP A 282 -10.43 22.69 24.88
CA TRP A 282 -9.39 23.15 25.79
C TRP A 282 -9.44 24.65 26.03
N VAL A 283 -9.62 25.46 24.98
CA VAL A 283 -9.71 26.91 25.10
C VAL A 283 -10.99 27.31 25.85
N ALA A 284 -12.11 26.64 25.57
CA ALA A 284 -13.37 26.90 26.24
C ALA A 284 -13.29 26.58 27.74
N ARG A 285 -12.68 25.45 28.11
CA ARG A 285 -12.46 25.06 29.52
C ARG A 285 -11.53 26.03 30.25
N ASP A 286 -10.46 26.49 29.61
CA ASP A 286 -9.58 27.54 30.17
C ASP A 286 -10.34 28.86 30.37
N GLY A 287 -11.33 29.14 29.52
CA GLY A 287 -12.27 30.25 29.65
C GLY A 287 -13.42 30.02 30.65
N GLY A 288 -13.42 28.90 31.39
CA GLY A 288 -14.44 28.56 32.39
C GLY A 288 -15.71 27.89 31.86
N TYR A 289 -15.75 27.51 30.57
CA TYR A 289 -16.87 26.79 29.98
C TYR A 289 -16.59 25.29 29.91
N THR A 290 -17.47 24.47 30.48
CA THR A 290 -17.39 23.01 30.38
C THR A 290 -18.44 22.51 29.38
N PRO A 291 -18.02 21.99 28.21
CA PRO A 291 -18.96 21.47 27.21
C PRO A 291 -19.66 20.19 27.69
N ASP A 292 -20.95 20.07 27.38
CA ASP A 292 -21.73 18.86 27.58
C ASP A 292 -22.04 18.19 26.23
N PHE A 293 -21.20 17.22 25.86
CA PHE A 293 -21.32 16.50 24.59
C PHE A 293 -22.53 15.55 24.53
N GLN A 294 -23.35 15.44 25.58
CA GLN A 294 -24.65 14.77 25.51
C GLN A 294 -25.72 15.63 24.82
N VAL A 295 -25.48 16.94 24.71
CA VAL A 295 -26.41 17.89 24.11
C VAL A 295 -26.17 17.98 22.59
N PRO A 296 -27.20 17.80 21.75
CA PRO A 296 -27.09 18.02 20.30
C PRO A 296 -26.65 19.46 19.97
N GLY A 297 -25.75 19.61 19.00
CA GLY A 297 -25.23 20.92 18.57
C GLY A 297 -24.18 21.53 19.50
N GLU A 298 -23.69 20.79 20.50
CA GLU A 298 -22.65 21.30 21.39
C GLU A 298 -21.33 21.59 20.66
N PHE A 299 -21.00 20.82 19.62
CA PHE A 299 -19.83 21.10 18.78
C PHE A 299 -19.94 22.47 18.09
N ASP A 300 -21.08 22.80 17.48
CA ASP A 300 -21.28 24.11 16.83
C ASP A 300 -21.18 25.27 17.84
N ARG A 301 -21.72 25.08 19.05
CA ARG A 301 -21.60 26.07 20.15
C ARG A 301 -20.16 26.24 20.59
N LEU A 302 -19.41 25.15 20.66
CA LEU A 302 -18.01 25.15 21.05
C LEU A 302 -17.17 25.92 20.05
N GLU A 303 -17.42 25.72 18.76
CA GLU A 303 -16.76 26.47 17.67
C GLU A 303 -17.08 27.96 17.72
N ALA A 304 -18.37 28.31 17.89
CA ALA A 304 -18.81 29.69 17.99
C ALA A 304 -18.19 30.40 19.20
N ARG A 305 -18.11 29.71 20.35
CA ARG A 305 -17.42 30.21 21.55
C ARG A 305 -15.94 30.41 21.30
N PHE A 306 -15.25 29.45 20.71
CA PHE A 306 -13.83 29.56 20.42
C PHE A 306 -13.53 30.76 19.50
N ALA A 307 -14.36 30.97 18.47
CA ALA A 307 -14.23 32.11 17.55
C ALA A 307 -14.36 33.48 18.24
N GLN A 308 -15.07 33.57 19.36
CA GLN A 308 -15.34 34.83 20.09
C GLN A 308 -14.53 34.98 21.38
N ALA A 309 -14.07 33.88 21.98
CA ALA A 309 -13.41 33.88 23.28
C ALA A 309 -12.11 34.70 23.24
N PRO A 310 -11.84 35.59 24.21
CA PRO A 310 -10.54 36.25 24.32
C PRO A 310 -9.42 35.19 24.36
N ILE A 311 -8.31 35.45 23.66
CA ILE A 311 -7.16 34.53 23.62
C ILE A 311 -6.08 35.05 24.58
N PRO A 312 -5.89 34.41 25.75
CA PRO A 312 -4.79 34.74 26.66
C PRO A 312 -3.43 34.51 25.99
N GLU A 313 -2.40 35.19 26.47
CA GLU A 313 -1.04 35.09 25.90
C GLU A 313 -0.48 33.66 25.89
N ARG A 314 -0.85 32.82 26.86
CA ARG A 314 -0.48 31.39 26.92
C ARG A 314 -1.01 30.56 25.74
N TRP A 315 -2.05 31.04 25.06
CA TRP A 315 -2.63 30.43 23.86
C TRP A 315 -2.13 31.06 22.56
N ARG A 316 -1.12 31.94 22.64
CA ARG A 316 -0.39 32.43 21.47
C ARG A 316 0.79 31.51 21.17
N PHE A 317 1.04 31.26 19.89
CA PHE A 317 2.09 30.36 19.40
C PHE A 317 2.95 31.08 18.38
N ASP A 318 4.23 30.76 18.37
CA ASP A 318 5.22 31.28 17.43
C ASP A 318 5.13 30.53 16.10
N VAL A 319 4.73 29.26 16.13
CA VAL A 319 4.53 28.42 14.94
C VAL A 319 3.18 27.70 15.02
N LEU A 320 2.35 27.88 13.98
CA LEU A 320 1.09 27.19 13.80
C LEU A 320 1.15 26.31 12.55
N ILE A 321 0.83 25.03 12.72
CA ILE A 321 0.74 24.05 11.64
C ILE A 321 -0.70 23.57 11.56
N VAL A 322 -1.35 23.76 10.42
CA VAL A 322 -2.65 23.18 10.10
C VAL A 322 -2.41 22.04 9.10
N ASP A 323 -2.69 20.80 9.48
CA ASP A 323 -2.72 19.65 8.57
C ASP A 323 -4.16 19.25 8.24
N GLU A 324 -4.36 18.58 7.11
CA GLU A 324 -5.69 18.34 6.53
C GLU A 324 -6.48 19.64 6.28
N GLY A 325 -5.80 20.73 5.90
CA GLY A 325 -6.41 22.05 5.69
C GLY A 325 -7.62 22.07 4.75
N GLN A 326 -7.71 21.11 3.81
CA GLN A 326 -8.88 20.94 2.94
C GLN A 326 -10.19 20.61 3.69
N ASP A 327 -10.11 20.14 4.94
CA ASP A 327 -11.27 19.86 5.79
C ASP A 327 -11.65 21.06 6.66
N PHE A 328 -10.90 22.16 6.62
CA PHE A 328 -11.21 23.40 7.34
C PHE A 328 -12.06 24.32 6.45
N HIS A 329 -12.71 25.30 7.09
CA HIS A 329 -13.43 26.37 6.40
C HIS A 329 -13.04 27.74 6.97
N ALA A 330 -13.36 28.81 6.23
CA ALA A 330 -12.85 30.16 6.53
C ALA A 330 -13.04 30.63 7.99
N PRO A 331 -14.21 30.42 8.65
CA PRO A 331 -14.35 30.79 10.06
C PRO A 331 -13.35 30.11 11.01
N TRP A 332 -12.98 28.85 10.75
CA TRP A 332 -12.01 28.14 11.58
C TRP A 332 -10.59 28.63 11.34
N ALA A 333 -10.23 28.92 10.08
CA ALA A 333 -8.95 29.52 9.76
C ALA A 333 -8.78 30.88 10.46
N ALA A 334 -9.81 31.74 10.42
CA ALA A 334 -9.81 33.01 11.13
C ALA A 334 -9.72 32.85 12.66
N ALA A 335 -10.37 31.84 13.23
CA ALA A 335 -10.26 31.54 14.66
C ALA A 335 -8.84 31.10 15.05
N LEU A 336 -8.20 30.28 14.21
CA LEU A 336 -6.83 29.81 14.42
C LEU A 336 -5.78 30.92 14.27
N GLU A 337 -5.98 31.88 13.36
CA GLU A 337 -5.08 33.03 13.19
C GLU A 337 -4.85 33.80 14.50
N ARG A 338 -5.89 33.89 15.33
CA ARG A 338 -5.86 34.59 16.63
C ARG A 338 -4.92 33.94 17.63
N LEU A 339 -4.60 32.66 17.43
CA LEU A 339 -3.63 31.91 18.24
C LEU A 339 -2.19 32.14 17.77
N LEU A 340 -1.96 32.80 16.64
CA LEU A 340 -0.62 33.11 16.16
C LEU A 340 -0.14 34.45 16.73
N VAL A 341 1.14 34.56 17.08
CA VAL A 341 1.78 35.86 17.34
C VAL A 341 1.91 36.66 16.03
N PRO A 342 2.00 38.00 16.05
CA PRO A 342 2.01 38.81 14.83
C PRO A 342 3.03 38.35 13.76
N ASP A 343 4.26 38.03 14.17
CA ASP A 343 5.34 37.56 13.27
C ASP A 343 5.51 36.04 13.26
N GLY A 344 4.54 35.29 13.80
CA GLY A 344 4.62 33.84 13.90
C GLY A 344 4.58 33.17 12.53
N ALA A 345 5.16 31.97 12.42
CA ALA A 345 5.15 31.18 11.19
C ALA A 345 3.88 30.34 11.07
N TRP A 346 3.20 30.42 9.93
CA TRP A 346 1.99 29.63 9.67
C TRP A 346 2.17 28.69 8.48
N TRP A 347 2.01 27.40 8.75
CA TRP A 347 2.06 26.32 7.79
C TRP A 347 0.65 25.77 7.57
N TRP A 348 0.19 25.77 6.33
CA TRP A 348 -1.10 25.20 5.92
C TRP A 348 -0.87 24.04 4.96
N LEU A 349 -1.03 22.82 5.45
CA LEU A 349 -0.79 21.58 4.71
C LEU A 349 -2.12 20.97 4.29
N GLU A 350 -2.30 20.72 3.00
CA GLU A 350 -3.57 20.24 2.48
C GLU A 350 -3.42 19.33 1.26
N ASP A 351 -4.50 18.60 0.98
CA ASP A 351 -4.67 17.80 -0.21
C ASP A 351 -6.13 17.93 -0.72
N PRO A 352 -6.38 18.75 -1.75
CA PRO A 352 -7.72 18.97 -2.28
C PRO A 352 -8.44 17.68 -2.71
N LEU A 353 -7.70 16.66 -3.19
CA LEU A 353 -8.29 15.37 -3.59
C LEU A 353 -8.77 14.55 -2.38
N GLN A 354 -8.37 14.92 -1.16
CA GLN A 354 -8.86 14.29 0.07
C GLN A 354 -10.00 15.07 0.75
N ASN A 355 -10.59 16.08 0.08
CA ASN A 355 -11.75 16.82 0.59
C ASN A 355 -13.05 16.01 0.41
N LEU A 356 -13.25 15.03 1.29
CA LEU A 356 -14.42 14.13 1.28
C LEU A 356 -15.73 14.82 1.71
N TYR A 357 -15.61 15.92 2.45
CA TYR A 357 -16.74 16.73 2.92
C TYR A 357 -17.23 17.73 1.88
N MET A 358 -16.55 17.84 0.73
CA MET A 358 -16.85 18.80 -0.33
C MET A 358 -16.92 20.24 0.18
N ARG A 359 -16.08 20.58 1.17
CA ARG A 359 -16.00 21.93 1.74
C ARG A 359 -15.41 22.91 0.72
N GLU A 360 -15.84 24.16 0.80
CA GLU A 360 -15.21 25.23 0.03
C GLU A 360 -13.76 25.41 0.50
N PRO A 361 -12.77 25.45 -0.41
CA PRO A 361 -11.37 25.67 -0.04
C PRO A 361 -11.19 27.02 0.67
N VAL A 362 -10.40 27.05 1.74
CA VAL A 362 -10.07 28.29 2.43
C VAL A 362 -9.25 29.20 1.51
N ALA A 363 -9.72 30.42 1.30
CA ALA A 363 -8.99 31.45 0.59
C ALA A 363 -7.87 32.01 1.47
N LEU A 364 -6.63 31.90 1.00
CA LEU A 364 -5.42 32.34 1.70
C LEU A 364 -4.65 33.34 0.82
N PRO A 365 -5.19 34.55 0.61
CA PRO A 365 -4.58 35.54 -0.29
C PRO A 365 -3.21 35.99 0.23
N GLY A 366 -2.25 36.15 -0.69
CA GLY A 366 -0.88 36.59 -0.35
C GLY A 366 0.01 35.50 0.27
N TRP A 367 -0.50 34.27 0.46
CA TRP A 367 0.31 33.16 0.94
C TRP A 367 1.20 32.59 -0.16
N VAL A 368 2.44 32.27 0.17
CA VAL A 368 3.33 31.51 -0.70
C VAL A 368 2.78 30.09 -0.82
N THR A 369 2.69 29.56 -2.04
CA THR A 369 2.16 28.21 -2.28
C THR A 369 3.23 27.29 -2.86
N LEU A 370 3.43 26.15 -2.21
CA LEU A 370 4.27 25.05 -2.67
C LEU A 370 3.38 23.87 -3.09
N LYS A 371 3.55 23.37 -4.32
CA LYS A 371 2.82 22.21 -4.83
C LYS A 371 3.70 20.96 -4.80
N ALA A 372 3.24 19.91 -4.13
CA ALA A 372 3.94 18.62 -4.01
C ALA A 372 3.06 17.48 -4.55
N LEU A 373 3.05 17.32 -5.88
CA LEU A 373 2.17 16.37 -6.58
C LEU A 373 2.76 14.96 -6.74
N ALA A 374 3.93 14.69 -6.15
CA ALA A 374 4.54 13.37 -6.15
C ALA A 374 4.01 12.51 -4.99
N ASN A 375 3.50 11.31 -5.32
CA ASN A 375 3.11 10.28 -4.36
C ASN A 375 4.23 9.24 -4.24
N TYR A 376 4.85 9.16 -3.06
CA TYR A 376 5.92 8.21 -2.76
C TYR A 376 5.42 6.95 -2.05
N ARG A 377 4.17 6.94 -1.61
CA ARG A 377 3.60 5.92 -0.71
C ARG A 377 3.02 4.74 -1.46
N SER A 378 2.20 5.01 -2.47
CA SER A 378 1.44 4.00 -3.18
C SER A 378 2.26 3.44 -4.34
N PRO A 379 2.15 2.14 -4.68
CA PRO A 379 2.77 1.57 -5.87
C PRO A 379 2.44 2.35 -7.15
N ARG A 380 3.34 2.34 -8.12
CA ARG A 380 3.20 3.13 -9.37
C ARG A 380 1.96 2.73 -10.16
N ASP A 381 1.77 1.43 -10.43
CA ASP A 381 0.60 0.89 -11.10
C ASP A 381 -0.72 1.17 -10.35
N LEU A 382 -0.71 1.19 -9.02
CA LEU A 382 -1.86 1.64 -8.22
C LEU A 382 -2.15 3.12 -8.47
N LEU A 383 -1.13 3.98 -8.44
CA LEU A 383 -1.33 5.40 -8.72
C LEU A 383 -1.81 5.62 -10.15
N GLU A 384 -1.29 4.88 -11.13
CA GLU A 384 -1.74 4.91 -12.52
C GLU A 384 -3.23 4.58 -12.63
N PHE A 385 -3.67 3.47 -12.03
CA PHE A 385 -5.09 3.14 -11.92
C PHE A 385 -5.92 4.28 -11.33
N VAL A 386 -5.43 4.92 -10.25
CA VAL A 386 -6.11 6.07 -9.65
C VAL A 386 -6.14 7.27 -10.60
N ARG A 387 -5.06 7.56 -11.32
CA ARG A 387 -5.01 8.67 -12.30
C ARG A 387 -6.00 8.44 -13.43
N ASP A 388 -6.07 7.22 -13.95
CA ASP A 388 -6.92 6.88 -15.10
C ASP A 388 -8.40 6.88 -14.75
N VAL A 389 -8.76 6.49 -13.53
CA VAL A 389 -10.15 6.49 -13.05
C VAL A 389 -10.56 7.85 -12.50
N VAL A 390 -9.84 8.35 -11.48
CA VAL A 390 -10.20 9.58 -10.74
C VAL A 390 -9.94 10.81 -11.62
N GLY A 391 -8.90 10.79 -12.45
CA GLY A 391 -8.53 11.90 -13.34
C GLY A 391 -9.56 12.24 -14.41
N ARG A 392 -10.51 11.34 -14.71
CA ARG A 392 -11.65 11.60 -15.61
C ARG A 392 -12.55 12.71 -15.12
N VAL A 393 -12.63 12.87 -13.79
CA VAL A 393 -13.59 13.74 -13.11
C VAL A 393 -12.87 14.81 -12.29
N GLU A 394 -11.69 14.49 -11.75
CA GLU A 394 -10.86 15.37 -10.93
C GLU A 394 -9.53 15.65 -11.64
N PRO A 395 -9.39 16.78 -12.35
CA PRO A 395 -8.19 17.09 -13.16
C PRO A 395 -6.88 17.03 -12.37
N LEU A 396 -6.89 17.46 -11.09
CA LEU A 396 -5.72 17.41 -10.22
C LEU A 396 -5.20 15.97 -10.00
N ALA A 397 -6.08 14.96 -10.07
CA ALA A 397 -5.67 13.57 -9.98
C ALA A 397 -4.87 13.14 -11.22
N ALA A 398 -5.18 13.65 -12.42
CA ALA A 398 -4.43 13.33 -13.63
C ALA A 398 -2.98 13.87 -13.62
N GLU A 399 -2.76 14.99 -12.92
CA GLU A 399 -1.45 15.64 -12.77
C GLU A 399 -0.50 14.95 -11.76
N LEU A 400 -1.00 13.98 -10.99
CA LEU A 400 -0.21 13.29 -9.99
C LEU A 400 0.98 12.55 -10.61
N ARG A 401 2.11 12.56 -9.90
CA ARG A 401 3.33 11.88 -10.31
C ARG A 401 3.64 10.78 -9.33
N SER A 402 4.10 9.63 -9.80
CA SER A 402 4.62 8.62 -8.88
C SER A 402 6.07 8.92 -8.55
N GLY A 403 6.38 9.00 -7.26
CA GLY A 403 7.74 8.93 -6.73
C GLY A 403 8.03 7.60 -6.02
N SER A 404 7.06 6.68 -6.04
CA SER A 404 7.18 5.40 -5.35
C SER A 404 8.20 4.50 -6.05
N PRO A 405 9.09 3.85 -5.29
CA PRO A 405 9.96 2.84 -5.87
C PRO A 405 9.16 1.57 -6.19
N PHE A 406 8.00 1.35 -5.58
CA PHE A 406 7.20 0.13 -5.69
C PHE A 406 6.28 0.11 -6.91
N ASP A 407 6.07 -1.06 -7.50
CA ASP A 407 5.27 -1.28 -8.70
C ASP A 407 4.82 -2.74 -8.79
N GLY A 408 3.95 -3.06 -9.75
CA GLY A 408 3.45 -4.43 -9.96
C GLY A 408 2.55 -4.93 -8.82
N SER A 409 1.89 -4.01 -8.11
CA SER A 409 0.90 -4.33 -7.09
C SER A 409 -0.37 -4.97 -7.64
N ASP A 410 -0.67 -4.79 -8.92
CA ASP A 410 -1.88 -5.26 -9.63
C ASP A 410 -3.16 -4.91 -8.85
N PRO A 411 -3.56 -3.63 -8.79
CA PRO A 411 -4.83 -3.25 -8.16
C PRO A 411 -5.98 -4.01 -8.82
N SER A 412 -6.80 -4.69 -8.02
CA SER A 412 -7.88 -5.54 -8.54
C SER A 412 -9.25 -5.10 -8.07
N VAL A 413 -10.21 -5.08 -8.97
CA VAL A 413 -11.63 -4.83 -8.68
C VAL A 413 -12.38 -6.15 -8.72
N SER A 414 -13.15 -6.44 -7.68
CA SER A 414 -14.06 -7.57 -7.57
C SER A 414 -15.49 -7.05 -7.51
N ALA A 415 -16.31 -7.47 -8.47
CA ALA A 415 -17.73 -7.13 -8.51
C ALA A 415 -18.54 -7.94 -7.47
N TYR A 416 -19.58 -7.34 -6.91
CA TYR A 416 -20.60 -8.02 -6.10
C TYR A 416 -22.01 -7.59 -6.49
N GLY A 417 -22.97 -8.49 -6.25
CA GLY A 417 -24.39 -8.26 -6.51
C GLY A 417 -24.76 -8.38 -7.98
N GLU A 418 -25.97 -8.85 -8.24
CA GLU A 418 -26.57 -8.88 -9.58
C GLU A 418 -27.49 -7.67 -9.76
N GLU A 419 -27.72 -7.27 -11.01
CA GLU A 419 -28.68 -6.22 -11.32
C GLU A 419 -30.08 -6.62 -10.85
N GLY A 420 -30.75 -5.72 -10.11
CA GLY A 420 -32.09 -5.98 -9.57
C GLY A 420 -32.14 -6.81 -8.28
N ALA A 421 -30.99 -7.18 -7.69
CA ALA A 421 -30.96 -7.87 -6.40
C ALA A 421 -31.60 -7.04 -5.27
N SER A 422 -32.28 -7.71 -4.33
CA SER A 422 -32.81 -7.06 -3.12
C SER A 422 -31.68 -6.51 -2.23
N GLY A 423 -32.01 -5.56 -1.35
CA GLY A 423 -31.04 -4.93 -0.45
C GLY A 423 -30.27 -5.93 0.42
N ASP A 424 -30.95 -6.94 0.97
CA ASP A 424 -30.33 -7.97 1.82
C ASP A 424 -29.42 -8.90 1.01
N ALA A 425 -29.84 -9.29 -0.20
CA ALA A 425 -29.02 -10.11 -1.09
C ALA A 425 -27.74 -9.36 -1.52
N LEU A 426 -27.85 -8.06 -1.79
CA LEU A 426 -26.72 -7.20 -2.13
C LEU A 426 -25.75 -7.06 -0.94
N ALA A 427 -26.27 -6.87 0.27
CA ALA A 427 -25.47 -6.80 1.50
C ALA A 427 -24.69 -8.10 1.73
N GLN A 428 -25.36 -9.25 1.59
CA GLN A 428 -24.72 -10.56 1.74
C GLN A 428 -23.64 -10.80 0.66
N ALA A 429 -23.93 -10.46 -0.60
CA ALA A 429 -22.96 -10.57 -1.68
C ALA A 429 -21.71 -9.70 -1.43
N CYS A 430 -21.89 -8.49 -0.88
CA CYS A 430 -20.80 -7.60 -0.50
C CYS A 430 -19.94 -8.20 0.63
N ILE A 431 -20.58 -8.74 1.67
CA ILE A 431 -19.90 -9.43 2.78
C ILE A 431 -19.05 -10.58 2.25
N ASP A 432 -19.61 -11.41 1.38
CA ASP A 432 -18.90 -12.58 0.86
C ASP A 432 -17.78 -12.20 -0.11
N ALA A 433 -17.95 -11.15 -0.91
CA ALA A 433 -16.88 -10.59 -1.72
C ALA A 433 -15.74 -10.02 -0.85
N THR A 434 -16.07 -9.36 0.26
CA THR A 434 -15.08 -8.85 1.22
C THR A 434 -14.31 -9.99 1.87
N LYS A 435 -14.98 -11.08 2.29
CA LYS A 435 -14.31 -12.28 2.81
C LYS A 435 -13.33 -12.87 1.80
N ARG A 436 -13.73 -12.98 0.52
CA ARG A 436 -12.85 -13.46 -0.55
C ARG A 436 -11.63 -12.56 -0.73
N ALA A 437 -11.79 -11.24 -0.66
CA ALA A 437 -10.68 -10.29 -0.72
C ALA A 437 -9.71 -10.46 0.46
N ILE A 438 -10.21 -10.72 1.67
CA ILE A 438 -9.35 -11.02 2.83
C ILE A 438 -8.57 -12.32 2.58
N THR A 439 -9.24 -13.39 2.15
CA THR A 439 -8.57 -14.66 1.80
C THR A 439 -7.50 -14.46 0.72
N GLN A 440 -7.78 -13.64 -0.29
CA GLN A 440 -6.82 -13.31 -1.35
C GLN A 440 -5.60 -12.57 -0.79
N ALA A 441 -5.81 -11.57 0.06
CA ALA A 441 -4.71 -10.85 0.72
C ALA A 441 -3.82 -11.80 1.54
N LEU A 442 -4.43 -12.71 2.30
CA LEU A 442 -3.69 -13.72 3.07
C LEU A 442 -2.92 -14.69 2.15
N SER A 443 -3.49 -15.10 1.01
CA SER A 443 -2.80 -15.96 0.04
C SER A 443 -1.62 -15.28 -0.67
N LEU A 444 -1.60 -13.94 -0.68
CA LEU A 444 -0.47 -13.13 -1.16
C LEU A 444 0.59 -12.91 -0.06
N GLY A 445 0.44 -13.55 1.10
CA GLY A 445 1.41 -13.52 2.20
C GLY A 445 1.26 -12.35 3.17
N PHE A 446 0.24 -11.49 3.04
CA PHE A 446 -0.01 -10.44 4.03
C PHE A 446 -0.45 -11.05 5.36
N ARG A 447 0.07 -10.56 6.49
CA ARG A 447 -0.45 -10.95 7.81
C ARG A 447 -1.78 -10.24 8.05
N LYS A 448 -2.63 -10.79 8.93
CA LYS A 448 -3.94 -10.21 9.26
C LYS A 448 -3.83 -8.73 9.71
N GLN A 449 -2.79 -8.42 10.47
CA GLN A 449 -2.48 -7.07 10.96
C GLN A 449 -2.03 -6.08 9.87
N ASP A 450 -1.58 -6.58 8.72
CA ASP A 450 -1.16 -5.77 7.56
C ASP A 450 -2.36 -5.42 6.65
N ILE A 451 -3.53 -5.99 6.93
CA ILE A 451 -4.77 -5.82 6.17
C ILE A 451 -5.68 -4.81 6.87
N ALA A 452 -6.02 -3.74 6.15
CA ALA A 452 -7.07 -2.80 6.54
C ALA A 452 -8.27 -2.91 5.59
N VAL A 453 -9.43 -3.26 6.12
CA VAL A 453 -10.72 -3.23 5.41
C VAL A 453 -11.34 -1.87 5.62
N LEU A 454 -11.51 -1.11 4.53
CA LEU A 454 -12.03 0.24 4.57
C LEU A 454 -13.42 0.28 3.95
N SER A 455 -14.41 0.64 4.76
CA SER A 455 -15.78 0.84 4.28
C SER A 455 -15.88 2.15 3.51
N TYR A 456 -16.22 2.05 2.23
CA TYR A 456 -16.53 3.19 1.37
C TYR A 456 -17.81 3.92 1.81
N ARG A 457 -18.80 3.21 2.36
CA ARG A 457 -20.07 3.78 2.85
C ARG A 457 -19.93 4.55 4.16
N GLY A 458 -18.81 4.39 4.86
CA GLY A 458 -18.59 4.97 6.18
C GLY A 458 -19.24 4.13 7.28
N ARG A 459 -19.04 4.53 8.55
CA ARG A 459 -19.42 3.70 9.71
C ARG A 459 -20.92 3.43 9.80
N GLU A 460 -21.76 4.46 9.62
CA GLU A 460 -23.21 4.35 9.79
C GLU A 460 -23.88 3.60 8.63
N GLY A 461 -23.32 3.70 7.43
CA GLY A 461 -23.87 3.07 6.22
C GLY A 461 -23.28 1.71 5.89
N SER A 462 -22.37 1.18 6.71
CA SER A 462 -21.64 -0.06 6.42
C SER A 462 -22.42 -1.30 6.86
N VAL A 463 -22.57 -2.27 5.96
CA VAL A 463 -23.13 -3.60 6.27
C VAL A 463 -22.16 -4.44 7.11
N LEU A 464 -20.89 -4.06 7.16
CA LEU A 464 -19.83 -4.73 7.90
C LEU A 464 -19.71 -4.20 9.34
N ALA A 465 -20.12 -2.95 9.59
CA ALA A 465 -19.99 -2.30 10.89
C ALA A 465 -20.65 -3.07 12.06
N PRO A 466 -21.79 -3.76 11.89
CA PRO A 466 -22.38 -4.59 12.95
C PRO A 466 -21.64 -5.92 13.20
N LEU A 467 -20.87 -6.41 12.22
CA LEU A 467 -20.28 -7.74 12.27
C LEU A 467 -19.07 -7.81 13.20
N ASP A 468 -18.99 -8.88 13.97
CA ASP A 468 -17.88 -9.11 14.90
C ASP A 468 -16.76 -9.97 14.29
N GLN A 469 -17.09 -10.65 13.18
CA GLN A 469 -16.21 -11.55 12.47
C GLN A 469 -16.51 -11.50 10.97
N LEU A 470 -15.48 -11.57 10.12
CA LEU A 470 -15.61 -11.77 8.68
C LEU A 470 -15.01 -13.13 8.31
N GLY A 471 -15.88 -14.10 8.07
CA GLY A 471 -15.44 -15.49 7.89
C GLY A 471 -14.79 -16.00 9.17
N PRO A 472 -13.56 -16.55 9.12
CA PRO A 472 -12.86 -16.99 10.32
C PRO A 472 -12.14 -15.85 11.08
N HIS A 473 -12.14 -14.61 10.58
CA HIS A 473 -11.32 -13.52 11.11
C HIS A 473 -12.09 -12.59 12.04
N ARG A 474 -11.65 -12.45 13.30
CA ARG A 474 -12.20 -11.47 14.24
C ARG A 474 -11.85 -10.06 13.80
N ILE A 475 -12.80 -9.15 13.86
CA ILE A 475 -12.62 -7.78 13.38
C ILE A 475 -12.16 -6.88 14.53
N LYS A 476 -11.03 -6.20 14.32
CA LYS A 476 -10.61 -5.06 15.13
C LYS A 476 -11.33 -3.81 14.62
N ARG A 477 -12.14 -3.17 15.46
CA ARG A 477 -12.88 -1.95 15.08
C ARG A 477 -12.95 -0.95 16.23
N PHE A 478 -13.01 0.34 15.89
CA PHE A 478 -13.24 1.39 16.88
C PHE A 478 -14.65 1.24 17.49
N THR A 479 -14.75 1.28 18.81
CA THR A 479 -16.04 1.10 19.51
C THR A 479 -16.93 2.33 19.43
N GLY A 480 -16.36 3.50 19.09
CA GLY A 480 -17.04 4.78 19.20
C GLY A 480 -16.71 5.55 20.47
N LYS A 481 -15.94 4.94 21.38
CA LYS A 481 -15.64 5.50 22.70
C LYS A 481 -14.15 5.80 22.84
N TYR A 482 -13.84 6.71 23.74
CA TYR A 482 -12.49 6.99 24.19
C TYR A 482 -12.43 6.72 25.70
N ASP A 483 -11.30 6.23 26.18
CA ASP A 483 -11.07 6.00 27.60
C ASP A 483 -10.91 7.33 28.36
N LEU A 484 -10.73 7.25 29.69
CA LEU A 484 -10.55 8.43 30.56
C LEU A 484 -9.29 9.25 30.24
N PHE A 485 -8.31 8.66 29.54
CA PHE A 485 -7.09 9.32 29.09
C PHE A 485 -7.23 9.85 27.65
N GLY A 486 -8.40 9.70 27.03
CA GLY A 486 -8.68 10.13 25.68
C GLY A 486 -8.14 9.20 24.59
N ASN A 487 -7.71 7.98 24.93
CA ASN A 487 -7.27 6.99 23.95
C ASN A 487 -8.48 6.31 23.29
N PRO A 488 -8.43 6.04 21.98
CA PRO A 488 -9.53 5.36 21.29
C PRO A 488 -9.67 3.90 21.75
N GLU A 489 -10.88 3.51 22.12
CA GLU A 489 -11.20 2.13 22.46
C GLU A 489 -11.44 1.30 21.18
N TYR A 490 -10.73 0.19 21.07
CA TYR A 490 -10.90 -0.78 19.99
C TYR A 490 -11.41 -2.09 20.54
N ARG A 491 -12.32 -2.71 19.81
CA ARG A 491 -12.60 -4.13 20.00
C ARG A 491 -11.38 -4.93 19.53
N GLU A 492 -11.00 -5.93 20.31
CA GLU A 492 -9.92 -6.85 19.91
C GLU A 492 -10.31 -7.69 18.69
N GLY A 493 -9.36 -7.84 17.78
CA GLY A 493 -9.49 -8.65 16.57
C GLY A 493 -8.21 -8.60 15.75
N ASP A 494 -8.18 -9.40 14.69
CA ASP A 494 -6.98 -9.64 13.91
C ASP A 494 -6.89 -8.74 12.67
N VAL A 495 -8.04 -8.39 12.08
CA VAL A 495 -8.15 -7.61 10.85
C VAL A 495 -8.84 -6.28 11.16
N LEU A 496 -8.22 -5.17 10.77
CA LEU A 496 -8.79 -3.85 11.01
C LEU A 496 -9.96 -3.58 10.06
N LEU A 497 -11.11 -3.19 10.62
CA LEU A 497 -12.22 -2.58 9.89
C LEU A 497 -12.39 -1.13 10.36
N ASP A 498 -12.32 -0.20 9.42
CA ASP A 498 -12.61 1.21 9.67
C ASP A 498 -13.34 1.85 8.49
N SER A 499 -13.82 3.08 8.68
CA SER A 499 -14.35 3.91 7.61
C SER A 499 -13.23 4.63 6.87
N ILE A 500 -13.43 4.91 5.58
CA ILE A 500 -12.50 5.76 4.80
C ILE A 500 -12.27 7.14 5.45
N TYR A 501 -13.26 7.67 6.19
CA TYR A 501 -13.20 8.97 6.83
C TYR A 501 -12.25 8.97 8.03
N ARG A 502 -12.35 7.97 8.91
CA ARG A 502 -11.46 7.85 10.09
C ARG A 502 -10.05 7.38 9.72
N PHE A 503 -9.93 6.53 8.69
CA PHE A 503 -8.64 6.02 8.25
C PHE A 503 -7.84 7.04 7.41
N LYS A 504 -8.46 8.17 7.03
CA LYS A 504 -7.76 9.30 6.42
C LYS A 504 -6.57 9.73 7.29
N GLY A 505 -5.44 10.04 6.65
CA GLY A 505 -4.16 10.30 7.31
C GLY A 505 -3.32 9.04 7.58
N GLN A 506 -3.93 7.86 7.71
CA GLN A 506 -3.24 6.58 7.96
C GLN A 506 -2.88 5.86 6.64
N SER A 507 -2.27 4.68 6.75
CA SER A 507 -1.94 3.78 5.64
C SER A 507 -1.78 2.33 6.14
N ALA A 508 -1.94 1.36 5.26
CA ALA A 508 -1.68 -0.06 5.53
C ALA A 508 -1.00 -0.72 4.32
N PRO A 509 -0.22 -1.81 4.53
CA PRO A 509 0.36 -2.58 3.42
C PRO A 509 -0.67 -3.07 2.42
N CYS A 510 -1.71 -3.75 2.91
CA CYS A 510 -2.82 -4.21 2.11
C CYS A 510 -4.10 -3.48 2.51
N VAL A 511 -4.76 -2.83 1.55
CA VAL A 511 -6.06 -2.20 1.75
C VAL A 511 -7.11 -2.94 0.93
N ILE A 512 -8.19 -3.31 1.60
CA ILE A 512 -9.42 -3.80 0.98
C ILE A 512 -10.44 -2.67 1.05
N LEU A 513 -10.61 -1.94 -0.04
CA LEU A 513 -11.63 -0.90 -0.15
C LEU A 513 -12.94 -1.55 -0.55
N THR A 514 -13.87 -1.68 0.39
CA THR A 514 -15.12 -2.43 0.21
C THR A 514 -16.35 -1.54 0.26
N GLU A 515 -17.48 -2.10 -0.16
CA GLU A 515 -18.78 -1.43 -0.29
C GLU A 515 -18.73 -0.27 -1.28
N VAL A 516 -17.84 -0.33 -2.28
CA VAL A 516 -17.72 0.70 -3.31
C VAL A 516 -18.94 0.64 -4.20
N ASP A 517 -19.76 1.69 -4.12
CA ASP A 517 -21.03 1.73 -4.81
C ASP A 517 -21.41 3.18 -5.14
N PHE A 518 -21.74 3.42 -6.40
CA PHE A 518 -22.18 4.71 -6.94
C PHE A 518 -22.91 4.48 -8.27
N ASP A 519 -23.88 5.34 -8.58
CA ASP A 519 -24.59 5.32 -9.87
C ASP A 519 -23.72 5.88 -11.00
N THR A 520 -23.05 6.99 -10.72
CA THR A 520 -22.10 7.63 -11.64
C THR A 520 -20.85 8.00 -10.87
N LEU A 521 -19.69 7.93 -11.55
CA LEU A 521 -18.44 8.43 -10.98
C LEU A 521 -18.45 9.96 -10.98
N ASP A 522 -19.01 10.56 -9.92
CA ASP A 522 -18.96 12.00 -9.67
C ASP A 522 -17.70 12.39 -8.87
N ALA A 523 -17.51 13.70 -8.65
CA ALA A 523 -16.35 14.21 -7.91
C ALA A 523 -16.26 13.63 -6.48
N ARG A 524 -17.41 13.41 -5.82
CA ARG A 524 -17.45 12.85 -4.47
C ARG A 524 -16.99 11.40 -4.48
N ALA A 525 -17.49 10.59 -5.41
CA ALA A 525 -17.11 9.21 -5.58
C ALA A 525 -15.63 9.07 -5.96
N ALA A 526 -15.16 9.91 -6.88
CA ALA A 526 -13.77 9.99 -7.31
C ALA A 526 -12.82 10.30 -6.13
N ARG A 527 -13.15 11.28 -5.28
CA ARG A 527 -12.36 11.60 -4.07
C ARG A 527 -12.37 10.49 -3.02
N LYS A 528 -13.50 9.83 -2.80
CA LYS A 528 -13.59 8.68 -1.89
C LYS A 528 -12.72 7.52 -2.38
N LEU A 529 -12.76 7.24 -3.68
CA LEU A 529 -11.90 6.25 -4.32
C LEU A 529 -10.42 6.63 -4.17
N PHE A 530 -10.07 7.88 -4.48
CA PHE A 530 -8.71 8.41 -4.31
C PHE A 530 -8.20 8.24 -2.87
N VAL A 531 -8.99 8.68 -1.88
CA VAL A 531 -8.60 8.56 -0.47
C VAL A 531 -8.39 7.11 -0.10
N GLY A 532 -9.36 6.23 -0.38
CA GLY A 532 -9.30 4.80 -0.05
C GLY A 532 -8.14 4.07 -0.72
N ALA A 533 -7.95 4.28 -2.03
CA ALA A 533 -6.90 3.64 -2.81
C ALA A 533 -5.50 4.05 -2.32
N THR A 534 -5.28 5.35 -2.08
CA THR A 534 -3.97 5.89 -1.64
C THR A 534 -3.61 5.56 -0.18
N ARG A 535 -4.46 4.79 0.52
CA ARG A 535 -4.12 4.22 1.83
C ARG A 535 -3.22 2.99 1.71
N ALA A 536 -3.25 2.30 0.57
CA ALA A 536 -2.41 1.14 0.31
C ALA A 536 -0.97 1.55 0.05
N THR A 537 -0.03 0.87 0.71
CA THR A 537 1.41 1.00 0.44
C THR A 537 1.96 -0.14 -0.41
N MET A 538 1.25 -1.27 -0.51
CA MET A 538 1.69 -2.42 -1.31
C MET A 538 0.58 -3.05 -2.15
N LYS A 539 -0.62 -3.28 -1.61
CA LYS A 539 -1.71 -3.95 -2.35
C LYS A 539 -3.04 -3.27 -2.13
N LEU A 540 -3.79 -3.10 -3.22
CA LEU A 540 -5.17 -2.62 -3.20
C LEU A 540 -6.10 -3.67 -3.80
N LEU A 541 -7.12 -4.04 -3.04
CA LEU A 541 -8.24 -4.86 -3.47
C LEU A 541 -9.51 -4.01 -3.33
N ILE A 542 -10.26 -3.84 -4.41
CA ILE A 542 -11.50 -3.07 -4.44
C ILE A 542 -12.67 -4.05 -4.54
N VAL A 543 -13.62 -3.94 -3.64
CA VAL A 543 -14.88 -4.69 -3.67
C VAL A 543 -16.00 -3.70 -4.00
N ALA A 544 -16.50 -3.76 -5.23
CA ALA A 544 -17.43 -2.80 -5.78
C ALA A 544 -18.72 -3.48 -6.26
N SER A 545 -19.85 -2.78 -6.19
CA SER A 545 -21.10 -3.28 -6.80
C SER A 545 -20.89 -3.49 -8.30
N SER A 546 -21.61 -4.42 -8.92
CA SER A 546 -21.42 -4.71 -10.37
C SER A 546 -21.52 -3.45 -11.25
N ARG A 547 -22.43 -2.52 -10.93
CA ARG A 547 -22.53 -1.22 -11.63
C ARG A 547 -21.28 -0.34 -11.48
N ALA A 548 -20.73 -0.25 -10.27
CA ALA A 548 -19.55 0.57 -10.01
C ALA A 548 -18.30 -0.11 -10.59
N ALA A 549 -18.19 -1.44 -10.46
CA ALA A 549 -17.11 -2.23 -10.99
C ALA A 549 -16.98 -2.09 -12.53
N ALA A 550 -18.10 -2.05 -13.26
CA ALA A 550 -18.11 -1.81 -14.70
C ALA A 550 -17.46 -0.46 -15.07
N GLN A 551 -17.85 0.62 -14.37
CA GLN A 551 -17.27 1.96 -14.59
C GLN A 551 -15.78 2.04 -14.22
N LEU A 552 -15.32 1.21 -13.27
CA LEU A 552 -13.90 1.09 -12.91
C LEU A 552 -13.11 0.22 -13.91
N ALA A 553 -13.75 -0.77 -14.54
CA ALA A 553 -13.13 -1.72 -15.46
C ALA A 553 -12.88 -1.13 -16.86
N ASP A 554 -13.77 -0.26 -17.35
CA ASP A 554 -13.60 0.51 -18.60
C ASP A 554 -12.39 1.47 -18.57
N ALA A 555 -11.60 1.47 -17.48
CA ALA A 555 -10.37 2.25 -17.32
C ALA A 555 -9.09 1.43 -17.40
N ALA A 556 -9.16 0.11 -17.25
CA ALA A 556 -7.99 -0.76 -17.18
C ALA A 556 -7.70 -1.51 -18.51
N GLY A 557 -8.36 -1.09 -19.60
CA GLY A 557 -8.31 -1.71 -20.93
C GLY A 557 -7.44 -0.95 -21.91
#